data_AF-A0A101GK96-F1
#
_entry.id   AF-A0A101GK96-F1
#
_cell.length_a   1.000
_cell.length_b   1.000
_cell.length_c   1.000
_cell.angle_alpha   90.00
_cell.angle_beta   90.00
_cell.angle_gamma   90.00
#
_symmetry.space_group_name_H-M   'P 1'
#
loop_
_entity.id
_entity.type
_entity.pdbx_description
1 polymer ?
#
loop_
_entity_poly.entity_id
_entity_poly.type
_entity_poly.pdbx_seq_one_letter_code
_entity_poly.pdbx_strand_id
1 'polypeptide(L)'
;MKKALSIEGPKFIHILAPCPPGWRYPTEKTVEMGKLAVKTAQWILYEREFGKLAISGPSKAAMRKPAPIEDYINGQGRFKNLSPEVMSEIRQQVDRNIQRLSREEAGVC
;
A
#
# COMPACT_ATOMS: atom_id res chain seq x y z
N MET A 1 0.04 10.60 12.88
CA MET A 1 -0.25 10.14 14.27
C MET A 1 -0.76 11.24 15.19
N LYS A 2 -0.09 12.39 15.35
CA LYS A 2 -0.58 13.49 16.21
C LYS A 2 -2.03 13.92 15.90
N LYS A 3 -2.37 13.99 14.62
CA LYS A 3 -3.73 14.29 14.12
C LYS A 3 -4.78 13.29 14.59
N ALA A 4 -4.48 11.98 14.55
CA ALA A 4 -5.38 10.98 15.08
C ALA A 4 -5.60 11.21 16.58
N LEU A 5 -4.53 11.39 17.37
CA LEU A 5 -4.63 11.59 18.82
C LEU A 5 -5.48 12.81 19.23
N SER A 6 -5.55 13.86 18.40
CA SER A 6 -6.39 15.04 18.68
C SER A 6 -7.88 14.85 18.36
N ILE A 7 -8.28 13.77 17.68
CA ILE A 7 -9.67 13.49 17.36
C ILE A 7 -10.33 12.76 18.55
N GLU A 8 -11.44 13.28 19.03
CA GLU A 8 -12.25 12.61 20.05
C GLU A 8 -13.01 11.41 19.48
N GLY A 9 -13.11 10.34 20.26
CA GLY A 9 -13.77 9.10 19.85
C GLY A 9 -12.80 7.99 19.38
N PRO A 10 -13.35 6.88 18.84
CA PRO A 10 -12.57 5.71 18.43
C PRO A 10 -11.71 6.02 17.21
N LYS A 11 -10.50 5.47 17.20
CA LYS A 11 -9.47 5.75 16.18
C LYS A 11 -8.79 4.45 15.80
N PHE A 12 -8.49 4.30 14.51
CA PHE A 12 -7.82 3.13 13.98
C PHE A 12 -6.65 3.56 13.09
N ILE A 13 -5.50 2.90 13.24
CA ILE A 13 -4.32 3.12 12.42
C ILE A 13 -3.82 1.77 11.93
N HIS A 14 -3.85 1.56 10.62
CA HIS A 14 -3.26 0.38 9.99
C HIS A 14 -1.86 0.70 9.51
N ILE A 15 -0.85 0.05 10.10
CA ILE A 15 0.55 0.29 9.78
C ILE A 15 1.11 -0.95 9.07
N LEU A 16 1.65 -0.75 7.87
CA LEU A 16 2.47 -1.77 7.23
C LEU A 16 3.82 -1.85 7.96
N ALA A 17 4.08 -2.99 8.60
CA ALA A 17 5.35 -3.29 9.25
C ALA A 17 6.06 -4.41 8.48
N PRO A 18 6.99 -4.07 7.55
CA PRO A 18 7.81 -5.08 6.88
C PRO A 18 8.57 -5.94 7.90
N CYS A 19 8.44 -7.26 7.77
CA CYS A 19 9.01 -8.23 8.69
C CYS A 19 10.08 -9.05 7.97
N PRO A 20 11.38 -8.74 8.13
CA PRO A 20 12.47 -9.44 7.45
C PRO A 20 12.43 -10.97 7.61
N PRO A 21 12.25 -11.54 8.82
CA PRO A 21 12.23 -13.00 8.97
C PRO A 21 10.99 -13.63 8.31
N GLY A 22 9.82 -12.99 8.41
CA GLY A 22 8.58 -13.52 7.85
C GLY A 22 8.50 -13.40 6.32
N TRP A 23 9.02 -12.31 5.77
CA TRP A 23 8.97 -12.04 4.33
C TRP A 23 10.22 -12.53 3.61
N ARG A 24 11.25 -12.94 4.37
CA ARG A 24 12.53 -13.49 3.91
C ARG A 24 13.27 -12.52 2.99
N TYR A 25 13.71 -11.39 3.55
CA TYR A 25 14.57 -10.40 2.89
C TYR A 25 15.62 -9.86 3.88
N PRO A 26 16.74 -9.28 3.42
CA PRO A 26 17.80 -8.75 4.30
C PRO A 26 17.32 -7.62 5.22
N THR A 27 17.71 -7.63 6.49
CA THR A 27 17.17 -6.70 7.52
C THR A 27 17.43 -5.22 7.18
N GLU A 28 18.55 -4.92 6.52
CA GLU A 28 18.92 -3.59 6.04
C GLU A 28 17.94 -3.01 5.00
N LYS A 29 17.18 -3.86 4.30
CA LYS A 29 16.20 -3.44 3.28
C LYS A 29 14.82 -3.09 3.83
N THR A 30 14.61 -3.13 5.15
CA THR A 30 13.29 -2.90 5.77
C THR A 30 12.65 -1.57 5.36
N VAL A 31 13.42 -0.48 5.38
CA VAL A 31 12.93 0.86 4.98
C VAL A 31 12.64 0.92 3.48
N GLU A 32 13.51 0.32 2.66
CA GLU A 32 13.32 0.22 1.22
C GLU A 32 12.03 -0.52 0.89
N MET A 33 11.75 -1.61 1.59
CA MET A 33 10.58 -2.44 1.35
C MET A 33 9.27 -1.73 1.72
N GLY A 34 9.26 -0.93 2.78
CA GLY A 34 8.15 -0.03 3.09
C GLY A 34 7.92 1.04 2.01
N LYS A 35 9.00 1.62 1.47
CA LYS A 35 8.91 2.59 0.36
C LYS A 35 8.41 1.95 -0.93
N LEU A 36 8.88 0.74 -1.25
CA LEU A 36 8.46 -0.01 -2.44
C LEU A 36 6.98 -0.38 -2.38
N ALA A 37 6.47 -0.76 -1.21
CA ALA A 37 5.04 -1.03 -1.03
C ALA A 37 4.17 0.18 -1.42
N VAL A 38 4.60 1.39 -1.07
CA VAL A 38 3.90 2.64 -1.45
C VAL A 38 4.10 2.98 -2.92
N LYS A 39 5.34 2.88 -3.44
CA LYS A 39 5.68 3.22 -4.84
C LYS A 39 4.97 2.33 -5.87
N THR A 40 4.79 1.05 -5.54
CA THR A 40 4.08 0.07 -6.38
C THR A 40 2.57 0.12 -6.20
N ALA A 41 2.06 1.07 -5.40
CA ALA A 41 0.64 1.20 -5.05
C ALA A 41 0.02 -0.02 -4.35
N GLN A 42 0.82 -1.01 -3.95
CA GLN A 42 0.38 -2.14 -3.13
C GLN A 42 -0.11 -1.69 -1.74
N TRP A 43 0.49 -0.64 -1.20
CA TRP A 43 0.08 -0.01 0.05
C TRP A 43 -0.23 1.48 -0.14
N ILE A 44 -1.50 1.85 -0.01
CA ILE A 44 -1.96 3.23 -0.18
C ILE A 44 -2.04 3.92 1.18
N LEU A 45 -1.38 5.06 1.30
CA LEU A 45 -1.41 5.92 2.46
C LEU A 45 -2.57 6.89 2.33
N TYR A 46 -3.56 6.78 3.23
CA TYR A 46 -4.70 7.67 3.27
C TYR A 46 -5.18 7.90 4.71
N GLU A 47 -5.92 8.98 4.90
CA GLU A 47 -6.66 9.27 6.12
C GLU A 47 -8.16 9.29 5.78
N ARG A 48 -9.00 8.71 6.65
CA ARG A 48 -10.46 8.78 6.51
C ARG A 48 -11.05 9.41 7.76
N GLU A 49 -11.69 10.55 7.59
CA GLU A 49 -12.24 11.36 8.67
C GLU A 49 -13.69 11.71 8.33
N PHE A 50 -14.63 11.31 9.21
CA PHE A 50 -16.05 11.61 9.06
C PHE A 50 -16.59 11.32 7.64
N GLY A 51 -16.22 10.16 7.08
CA GLY A 51 -16.61 9.71 5.74
C GLY A 51 -15.74 10.23 4.59
N LYS A 52 -14.97 11.31 4.80
CA LYS A 52 -14.11 11.90 3.76
C LYS A 52 -12.77 11.17 3.69
N LEU A 53 -12.37 10.75 2.50
CA LEU A 53 -11.10 10.11 2.22
C LEU A 53 -10.09 11.13 1.69
N ALA A 54 -8.90 11.19 2.27
CA ALA A 54 -7.79 12.01 1.80
C ALA A 54 -6.57 11.13 1.54
N ILE A 55 -6.14 11.03 0.28
CA ILE A 55 -4.96 10.24 -0.09
C ILE A 55 -3.70 11.09 0.04
N SER A 56 -2.65 10.52 0.63
CA SER A 56 -1.37 11.21 0.84
C SER A 56 -0.61 11.41 -0.48
N GLY A 57 0.18 12.49 -0.57
CA GLY A 57 0.94 12.86 -1.77
C GLY A 57 1.77 11.73 -2.41
N PRO A 58 2.58 10.96 -1.65
CA PRO A 58 3.35 9.84 -2.21
C PRO A 58 2.47 8.76 -2.86
N SER A 59 1.33 8.44 -2.25
CA SER A 59 0.40 7.46 -2.82
C SER A 59 -0.38 8.01 -4.00
N LYS A 60 -0.72 9.31 -4.03
CA LYS A 60 -1.30 9.95 -5.24
C LYS A 60 -0.38 9.83 -6.44
N ALA A 61 0.92 10.03 -6.25
CA ALA A 61 1.91 9.86 -7.31
C ALA A 61 1.97 8.39 -7.78
N ALA A 62 2.04 7.45 -6.83
CA ALA A 62 2.07 6.02 -7.14
C ALA A 62 0.78 5.53 -7.83
N MET A 63 -0.39 6.06 -7.48
CA MET A 63 -1.66 5.70 -8.12
C MET A 63 -1.75 6.17 -9.58
N ARG A 64 -1.08 7.27 -9.94
CA ARG A 64 -1.04 7.78 -11.32
C ARG A 64 -0.03 7.04 -12.18
N LYS A 65 1.13 6.70 -11.60
CA LYS A 65 2.22 6.00 -12.27
C LYS A 65 2.91 5.07 -11.28
N PRO A 66 2.35 3.86 -11.05
CA PRO A 66 2.94 2.91 -10.11
C PRO A 66 4.26 2.38 -10.65
N ALA A 67 5.21 2.13 -9.76
CA ALA A 67 6.36 1.30 -10.09
C ALA A 67 5.91 -0.14 -10.40
N PRO A 68 6.66 -0.91 -11.20
CA PRO A 68 6.40 -2.32 -11.42
C PRO A 68 6.27 -3.06 -10.08
N ILE A 69 5.19 -3.83 -9.91
CA ILE A 69 4.91 -4.55 -8.66
C ILE A 69 5.96 -5.64 -8.39
N GLU A 70 6.65 -6.09 -9.42
CA GLU A 70 7.77 -7.02 -9.40
C GLU A 70 8.92 -6.49 -8.53
N ASP A 71 9.16 -5.17 -8.54
CA ASP A 71 10.19 -4.53 -7.72
C ASP A 71 9.93 -4.75 -6.21
N TYR A 72 8.67 -4.85 -5.82
CA TYR A 72 8.25 -5.17 -4.45
C TYR A 72 8.24 -6.68 -4.21
N ILE A 73 7.66 -7.47 -5.11
CA ILE A 73 7.42 -8.91 -4.92
C ILE A 73 8.71 -9.74 -4.98
N ASN A 74 9.58 -9.49 -5.97
CA ASN A 74 10.78 -10.29 -6.21
C ASN A 74 11.80 -10.20 -5.06
N GLY A 75 11.78 -9.10 -4.30
CA GLY A 75 12.64 -8.93 -3.13
C GLY A 75 12.25 -9.75 -1.90
N GLN A 76 11.11 -10.46 -1.94
CA GLN A 76 10.53 -11.15 -0.78
C GLN A 76 10.50 -12.67 -1.01
N GLY A 77 11.24 -13.44 -0.22
CA GLY A 77 11.28 -14.89 -0.34
C GLY A 77 9.94 -15.60 -0.04
N ARG A 78 8.95 -14.93 0.57
CA ARG A 78 7.59 -15.48 0.72
C ARG A 78 6.85 -15.66 -0.62
N PHE A 79 7.32 -15.03 -1.70
CA PHE A 79 6.75 -15.14 -3.04
C PHE A 79 7.64 -15.93 -4.01
N LYS A 80 8.64 -16.67 -3.52
CA LYS A 80 9.61 -17.39 -4.36
C LYS A 80 8.98 -18.35 -5.38
N ASN A 81 7.86 -18.98 -5.04
CA ASN A 81 7.16 -19.96 -5.89
C ASN A 81 5.85 -19.41 -6.46
N LEU A 82 5.74 -18.08 -6.62
CA LEU A 82 4.56 -17.45 -7.15
C LEU A 82 4.38 -17.84 -8.63
N SER A 83 3.17 -18.28 -9.01
CA SER A 83 2.88 -18.57 -10.41
C SER A 83 2.62 -17.28 -11.21
N PRO A 84 2.83 -17.27 -12.53
CA PRO A 84 2.52 -16.13 -13.38
C PRO A 84 1.05 -15.69 -13.30
N GLU A 85 0.13 -16.63 -13.11
CA GLU A 85 -1.30 -16.37 -12.97
C GLU A 85 -1.59 -15.55 -11.71
N VAL A 86 -1.04 -15.97 -10.56
CA VAL A 86 -1.19 -15.23 -9.29
C VAL A 86 -0.53 -13.86 -9.37
N MET A 87 0.61 -13.75 -10.08
CA MET A 87 1.24 -12.44 -10.33
C MET A 87 0.30 -11.50 -11.11
N SER A 88 -0.42 -12.02 -12.11
CA SER A 88 -1.44 -11.28 -12.84
C SER A 88 -2.60 -10.86 -11.94
N GLU A 89 -3.08 -11.75 -11.08
CA GLU A 89 -4.14 -11.44 -10.11
C GLU A 89 -3.74 -10.32 -9.14
N ILE A 90 -2.50 -10.34 -8.65
CA ILE A 90 -1.94 -9.29 -7.79
C ILE A 90 -1.95 -7.94 -8.52
N ARG A 91 -1.48 -7.90 -9.78
CA ARG A 91 -1.53 -6.67 -10.60
C ARG A 91 -2.94 -6.13 -10.73
N GLN A 92 -3.90 -6.99 -11.08
CA GLN A 92 -5.29 -6.60 -11.20
C GLN A 92 -5.88 -6.13 -9.85
N GLN A 93 -5.46 -6.74 -8.73
CA GLN A 93 -5.90 -6.33 -7.40
C GLN A 93 -5.41 -4.93 -7.04
N VAL A 94 -4.17 -4.59 -7.39
CA VAL A 94 -3.62 -3.23 -7.24
C VAL A 94 -4.47 -2.26 -8.05
N ASP A 95 -4.72 -2.54 -9.33
CA ASP A 95 -5.52 -1.67 -10.21
C ASP A 95 -6.94 -1.46 -9.68
N ARG A 96 -7.61 -2.54 -9.25
CA ARG A 96 -8.94 -2.47 -8.63
C ARG A 96 -8.93 -1.59 -7.37
N ASN A 97 -7.90 -1.72 -6.54
CA ASN A 97 -7.78 -0.93 -5.31
C ASN A 97 -7.55 0.56 -5.61
N ILE A 98 -6.71 0.87 -6.60
CA ILE A 98 -6.48 2.24 -7.09
C ILE A 98 -7.78 2.85 -7.60
N GLN A 99 -8.53 2.12 -8.44
CA GLN A 99 -9.81 2.60 -9.00
C GLN A 99 -10.84 2.85 -7.90
N ARG A 100 -10.98 1.92 -6.95
CA ARG A 100 -11.87 2.05 -5.80
C ARG A 100 -11.55 3.29 -4.97
N LEU A 101 -10.29 3.45 -4.56
CA LEU A 101 -9.88 4.58 -3.73
C LEU A 101 -9.96 5.92 -4.47
N SER A 102 -9.71 5.93 -5.78
CA SER A 102 -9.89 7.12 -6.61
C SER A 102 -11.36 7.58 -6.66
N ARG A 103 -12.31 6.63 -6.79
CA ARG A 103 -13.75 6.92 -6.77
C ARG A 103 -14.21 7.42 -5.40
N GLU A 104 -13.76 6.75 -4.33
CA GLU A 104 -14.06 7.15 -2.96
C GLU A 104 -13.49 8.55 -2.61
N GLU A 105 -12.28 8.88 -3.08
CA GLU A 105 -11.71 10.23 -2.89
C GLU A 105 -12.50 11.29 -3.68
N ALA A 106 -13.03 10.94 -4.85
CA ALA A 106 -13.91 11.81 -5.63
C ALA A 106 -15.33 11.95 -5.05
N GLY A 107 -15.66 11.22 -3.98
CA GLY A 107 -16.99 11.24 -3.36
C GLY A 107 -18.07 10.48 -4.15
N VAL A 108 -17.66 9.66 -5.13
CA VAL A 108 -18.55 8.80 -5.92
C VAL A 108 -18.53 7.42 -5.28
N CYS A 109 -19.57 7.09 -4.52
CA CYS A 109 -19.74 5.78 -3.89
C CYS A 109 -20.52 4.82 -4.79
#